data_AF-J6J5H2-F1
#
_entry.id   AF-J6J5H2-F1
#
_cell.length_a   1.000
_cell.length_b   1.000
_cell.length_c   1.000
_cell.angle_alpha   90.00
_cell.angle_beta   90.00
_cell.angle_gamma   90.00
#
_symmetry.space_group_name_H-M   'P 1'
#
loop_
_entity.id
_entity.type
_entity.pdbx_description
1 polymer ?
#
loop_
_entity_poly.entity_id
_entity_poly.type
_entity_poly.pdbx_seq_one_letter_code
_entity_poly.pdbx_strand_id
1 'polypeptide(L)'
;MIRPDPDITLAVDLRNPGQFFACCGLLELASRSWPARRDNGWRSPEGWFEQNGSRARFRIATHGGHDDPLADLVRRLVESDETVALADDHEAQAQADRKPVVIRPFDLRLDWWLDSYRGADKSELKVWAGQQTPKRNIDGLRKAWLEIIARSPDRIASADLFSARWPTTGRFGFDPSASWEAQDVGFSPDEQGVPVLTSPATEILAAIGLQRCRPTAVESRRRWFSYRAWADPLDISVAPAAVAGIGRCIGTYEFPVEMRNSQYGSFGRAKPSEERR
;
A
#
# COMPACT_ATOMS: atom_id res chain seq x y z
N MET A 1 -26.31 -9.13 2.97
CA MET A 1 -25.49 -8.66 4.09
C MET A 1 -25.72 -7.17 4.22
N ILE A 2 -26.03 -6.67 5.42
CA ILE A 2 -26.19 -5.23 5.68
C ILE A 2 -24.79 -4.64 5.81
N ARG A 3 -24.50 -3.54 5.11
CA ARG A 3 -23.21 -2.84 5.25
C ARG A 3 -23.19 -2.09 6.58
N PRO A 4 -22.09 -2.17 7.36
CA PRO A 4 -21.93 -1.35 8.54
C PRO A 4 -21.75 0.12 8.14
N ASP A 5 -22.02 1.03 9.09
CA ASP A 5 -21.77 2.45 8.88
C ASP A 5 -20.25 2.72 8.87
N PRO A 6 -19.70 3.30 7.79
CA PRO A 6 -18.27 3.56 7.71
C PRO A 6 -17.89 4.85 8.45
N ASP A 7 -16.77 4.79 9.17
CA ASP A 7 -16.14 5.91 9.88
C ASP A 7 -14.83 6.36 9.20
N ILE A 8 -14.36 5.63 8.18
CA ILE A 8 -13.30 6.06 7.26
C ILE A 8 -13.82 5.95 5.82
N THR A 9 -13.56 6.99 5.02
CA THR A 9 -13.89 7.01 3.59
C THR A 9 -12.77 7.63 2.77
N LEU A 10 -12.29 6.91 1.76
CA LEU A 10 -11.25 7.38 0.84
C LEU A 10 -11.72 7.34 -0.61
N ALA A 11 -11.39 8.36 -1.38
CA ALA A 11 -11.45 8.33 -2.83
C ALA A 11 -10.26 7.53 -3.36
N VAL A 12 -10.53 6.55 -4.22
CA VAL A 12 -9.50 5.65 -4.77
C VAL A 12 -9.66 5.50 -6.27
N ASP A 13 -8.54 5.60 -6.99
CA ASP A 13 -8.44 5.22 -8.39
C ASP A 13 -7.97 3.77 -8.48
N LEU A 14 -8.89 2.85 -8.79
CA LEU A 14 -8.62 1.43 -8.95
C LEU A 14 -7.73 1.12 -10.16
N ARG A 15 -7.39 2.10 -11.02
CA ARG A 15 -6.32 1.94 -12.03
C ARG A 15 -4.93 2.30 -11.50
N ASN A 16 -4.85 2.75 -10.24
CA ASN A 16 -3.60 2.95 -9.51
C ASN A 16 -3.43 1.77 -8.52
N PRO A 17 -2.64 0.73 -8.85
CA PRO A 17 -2.43 -0.41 -7.96
C PRO A 17 -1.85 0.02 -6.61
N GLY A 18 -0.99 1.05 -6.57
CA GLY A 18 -0.51 1.62 -5.31
C GLY A 18 -1.65 2.08 -4.40
N GLN A 19 -2.65 2.80 -4.93
CA GLN A 19 -3.78 3.23 -4.11
C GLN A 19 -4.65 2.05 -3.64
N PHE A 20 -4.85 1.04 -4.49
CA PHE A 20 -5.58 -0.17 -4.10
C PHE A 20 -4.88 -0.91 -2.94
N PHE A 21 -3.56 -1.13 -3.03
CA PHE A 21 -2.82 -1.77 -1.96
C PHE A 21 -2.67 -0.85 -0.74
N ALA A 22 -2.68 0.47 -0.92
CA ALA A 22 -2.75 1.41 0.19
C ALA A 22 -4.04 1.27 1.00
N CYS A 23 -5.18 1.03 0.36
CA CYS A 23 -6.42 0.68 1.06
C CYS A 23 -6.27 -0.61 1.89
N CYS A 24 -5.61 -1.64 1.34
CA CYS A 24 -5.32 -2.87 2.09
C CYS A 24 -4.41 -2.60 3.30
N GLY A 25 -3.40 -1.74 3.13
CA GLY A 25 -2.49 -1.37 4.20
C GLY A 25 -3.20 -0.62 5.31
N LEU A 26 -4.07 0.34 4.97
CA LEU A 26 -4.87 1.06 5.95
C LEU A 26 -5.79 0.13 6.75
N LEU A 27 -6.42 -0.85 6.09
CA LEU A 27 -7.25 -1.84 6.76
C LEU A 27 -6.44 -2.74 7.70
N GLU A 28 -5.21 -3.12 7.35
CA GLU A 28 -4.28 -3.83 8.25
C GLU A 28 -3.93 -2.98 9.47
N LEU A 29 -3.63 -1.70 9.29
CA LEU A 29 -3.33 -0.79 10.41
C LEU A 29 -4.54 -0.59 11.33
N ALA A 30 -5.74 -0.44 10.76
CA ALA A 30 -6.99 -0.35 11.51
C ALA A 30 -7.22 -1.63 12.33
N SER A 31 -7.12 -2.80 11.69
CA SER A 31 -7.37 -4.10 12.33
C SER A 31 -6.39 -4.39 13.48
N ARG A 32 -5.14 -3.95 13.35
CA ARG A 32 -4.13 -4.04 14.42
C ARG A 32 -4.36 -3.06 15.56
N SER A 33 -4.92 -1.89 15.25
CA SER A 33 -5.20 -0.84 16.24
C SER A 33 -6.42 -1.17 17.08
N TRP A 34 -7.45 -1.71 16.44
CA TRP A 34 -8.75 -1.97 17.04
C TRP A 34 -9.19 -3.41 16.76
N PRO A 35 -8.45 -4.43 17.23
CA PRO A 35 -8.84 -5.81 17.00
C PRO A 35 -10.18 -6.14 17.69
N ALA A 36 -10.85 -7.21 17.28
CA ALA A 36 -12.07 -7.70 17.93
C ALA A 36 -11.88 -7.86 19.45
N ARG A 37 -12.63 -7.07 20.22
CA ARG A 37 -12.58 -6.99 21.69
C ARG A 37 -13.98 -6.75 22.24
N ARG A 38 -14.14 -6.81 23.57
CA ARG A 38 -15.46 -6.70 24.20
C ARG A 38 -16.13 -5.32 23.96
N ASP A 39 -15.34 -4.26 23.90
CA ASP A 39 -15.76 -2.86 23.72
C ASP A 39 -16.32 -2.56 22.33
N ASN A 40 -15.83 -3.22 21.27
CA ASN A 40 -16.36 -3.13 19.91
C ASN A 40 -17.33 -4.29 19.55
N GLY A 41 -17.87 -4.99 20.55
CA GLY A 41 -18.82 -6.08 20.35
C GLY A 41 -18.23 -7.30 19.63
N TRP A 42 -16.92 -7.53 19.80
CA TRP A 42 -16.14 -8.59 19.14
C TRP A 42 -16.09 -8.44 17.61
N ARG A 43 -16.08 -7.21 17.12
CA ARG A 43 -15.96 -6.90 15.70
C ARG A 43 -14.62 -6.28 15.40
N SER A 44 -13.87 -6.86 14.48
CA SER A 44 -12.70 -6.21 13.89
C SER A 44 -13.14 -5.21 12.81
N PRO A 45 -12.29 -4.23 12.48
CA PRO A 45 -12.50 -3.35 11.35
C PRO A 45 -12.75 -4.10 10.04
N GLU A 46 -13.79 -3.68 9.32
CA GLU A 46 -14.18 -4.26 8.04
C GLU A 46 -14.03 -3.22 6.94
N GLY A 47 -13.33 -3.57 5.84
CA GLY A 47 -13.14 -2.70 4.69
C GLY A 47 -13.89 -3.20 3.45
N TRP A 48 -14.30 -2.31 2.56
CA TRP A 48 -14.88 -2.65 1.25
C TRP A 48 -14.77 -1.53 0.24
N PHE A 49 -14.86 -1.88 -1.04
CA PHE A 49 -14.95 -0.90 -2.13
C PHE A 49 -16.38 -0.69 -2.59
N GLU A 50 -16.70 0.55 -2.92
CA GLU A 50 -18.00 0.99 -3.44
C GLU A 50 -17.86 1.81 -4.72
N GLN A 51 -18.97 1.86 -5.47
CA GLN A 51 -19.17 2.58 -6.74
C GLN A 51 -18.55 1.92 -7.96
N ASN A 52 -19.30 1.96 -9.06
CA ASN A 52 -18.97 1.27 -10.30
C ASN A 52 -18.08 2.17 -11.17
N GLY A 53 -16.89 1.69 -11.55
CA GLY A 53 -15.92 2.42 -12.35
C GLY A 53 -14.51 2.42 -11.75
N SER A 54 -13.55 3.08 -12.41
CA SER A 54 -12.18 3.19 -11.88
C SER A 54 -12.06 4.13 -10.70
N ARG A 55 -12.96 5.12 -10.56
CA ARG A 55 -13.04 5.99 -9.38
C ARG A 55 -14.04 5.37 -8.40
N ALA A 56 -13.51 4.73 -7.37
CA ALA A 56 -14.28 4.08 -6.34
C ALA A 56 -14.12 4.82 -5.00
N ARG A 57 -14.90 4.41 -4.02
CA ARG A 57 -14.68 4.76 -2.62
C ARG A 57 -14.27 3.53 -1.84
N PHE A 58 -13.19 3.64 -1.08
CA PHE A 58 -12.86 2.64 -0.07
C PHE A 58 -13.44 3.07 1.27
N ARG A 59 -14.11 2.14 1.94
CA ARG A 59 -14.77 2.35 3.23
C ARG A 59 -14.15 1.44 4.26
N ILE A 60 -14.03 1.92 5.50
CA ILE A 60 -13.76 1.09 6.67
C ILE A 60 -14.82 1.43 7.71
N ALA A 61 -15.35 0.40 8.37
CA ALA A 61 -16.07 0.54 9.62
C ALA A 61 -15.19 -0.03 10.75
N THR A 62 -14.77 0.80 11.69
CA THR A 62 -13.92 0.35 12.82
C THR A 62 -14.71 -0.25 13.97
N HIS A 63 -16.03 0.00 14.03
CA HIS A 63 -16.95 -0.45 15.09
C HIS A 63 -16.63 0.08 16.50
N GLY A 64 -15.71 1.04 16.63
CA GLY A 64 -15.19 1.51 17.92
C GLY A 64 -15.67 2.91 18.36
N GLY A 65 -16.46 3.60 17.52
CA GLY A 65 -16.95 4.96 17.84
C GLY A 65 -15.82 5.98 18.01
N HIS A 66 -14.73 5.82 17.26
CA HIS A 66 -13.58 6.74 17.29
C HIS A 66 -13.94 8.07 16.62
N ASP A 67 -13.47 9.18 17.18
CA ASP A 67 -13.79 10.53 16.67
C ASP A 67 -13.20 10.76 15.26
N ASP A 68 -11.93 10.41 15.05
CA ASP A 68 -11.23 10.53 13.75
C ASP A 68 -10.23 9.38 13.55
N PRO A 69 -10.72 8.16 13.27
CA PRO A 69 -9.87 6.98 13.18
C PRO A 69 -8.85 7.08 12.04
N LEU A 70 -9.15 7.80 10.96
CA LEU A 70 -8.18 8.00 9.88
C LEU A 70 -6.99 8.85 10.36
N ALA A 71 -7.26 10.00 10.97
CA ALA A 71 -6.19 10.85 11.47
C ALA A 71 -5.36 10.14 12.54
N ASP A 72 -5.99 9.37 13.44
CA ASP A 72 -5.29 8.63 14.48
C ASP A 72 -4.31 7.59 13.90
N LEU A 73 -4.72 6.84 12.88
CA LEU A 73 -3.83 5.89 12.20
C LEU A 73 -2.67 6.61 11.51
N VAL A 74 -2.95 7.71 10.81
CA VAL A 74 -1.92 8.48 10.10
C VAL A 74 -0.93 9.09 11.10
N ARG A 75 -1.40 9.76 12.17
CA ARG A 75 -0.53 10.31 13.23
C ARG A 75 0.34 9.25 13.85
N ARG A 76 -0.21 8.10 14.23
CA ARG A 76 0.58 6.98 14.75
C ARG A 76 1.64 6.51 13.76
N LEU A 77 1.31 6.45 12.47
CA LEU A 77 2.25 6.03 11.43
C LEU A 77 3.36 7.07 11.17
N VAL A 78 3.07 8.37 11.26
CA VAL A 78 4.01 9.42 10.83
C VAL A 78 4.64 10.22 11.97
N GLU A 79 4.09 10.21 13.17
CA GLU A 79 4.58 11.00 14.31
C GLU A 79 5.38 10.15 15.32
N SER A 80 5.27 8.82 15.29
CA SER A 80 5.99 7.92 16.21
C SER A 80 7.52 8.09 16.14
N ASP A 81 8.17 8.28 17.29
CA ASP A 81 9.63 8.49 17.41
C ASP A 81 10.44 7.45 16.65
N GLU A 82 10.11 6.17 16.85
CA GLU A 82 10.61 5.06 16.05
C GLU A 82 9.48 4.44 15.24
N THR A 83 9.34 4.85 13.97
CA THR A 83 8.32 4.27 13.08
C THR A 83 8.79 2.95 12.48
N VAL A 84 10.05 2.88 12.07
CA VAL A 84 10.61 1.73 11.34
C VAL A 84 11.93 1.28 11.95
N ALA A 85 11.99 0.01 12.32
CA ALA A 85 13.20 -0.66 12.76
C ALA A 85 13.61 -1.74 11.77
N LEU A 86 14.88 -2.14 11.77
CA LEU A 86 15.26 -3.42 11.15
C LEU A 86 14.68 -4.55 12.01
N ALA A 87 14.30 -5.66 11.38
CA ALA A 87 13.83 -6.81 12.12
C ALA A 87 15.01 -7.62 12.69
N ASP A 88 14.81 -8.17 13.89
CA ASP A 88 15.80 -8.90 14.66
C ASP A 88 15.76 -10.41 14.30
N ASP A 89 16.21 -10.78 13.10
CA ASP A 89 16.21 -12.19 12.67
C ASP A 89 17.41 -12.61 11.80
N HIS A 90 17.58 -13.94 11.68
CA HIS A 90 18.76 -14.63 11.13
C HIS A 90 19.04 -14.37 9.64
N GLU A 91 18.19 -13.59 8.95
CA GLU A 91 18.47 -13.05 7.61
C GLU A 91 19.51 -11.92 7.63
N ALA A 92 20.42 -11.91 8.61
CA ALA A 92 21.50 -10.94 8.79
C ALA A 92 22.41 -10.78 7.54
N GLN A 93 22.39 -11.77 6.65
CA GLN A 93 23.14 -11.81 5.39
C GLN A 93 22.38 -11.20 4.20
N ALA A 94 21.10 -10.82 4.37
CA ALA A 94 20.35 -10.14 3.33
C ALA A 94 21.03 -8.80 2.97
N GLN A 95 21.08 -8.51 1.67
CA GLN A 95 21.54 -7.22 1.16
C GLN A 95 20.71 -6.08 1.78
N ALA A 96 21.32 -4.91 1.96
CA ALA A 96 20.68 -3.79 2.67
C ALA A 96 19.32 -3.38 2.07
N ASP A 97 19.14 -3.55 0.75
CA ASP A 97 17.91 -3.29 0.01
C ASP A 97 16.82 -4.36 0.21
N ARG A 98 17.13 -5.45 0.93
CA ARG A 98 16.25 -6.59 1.20
C ARG A 98 16.00 -6.82 2.68
N LYS A 99 16.70 -6.13 3.58
CA LYS A 99 16.52 -6.30 5.02
C LYS A 99 15.06 -6.08 5.43
N PRO A 100 14.42 -7.07 6.08
CA PRO A 100 13.10 -6.91 6.67
C PRO A 100 13.06 -5.73 7.64
N VAL A 101 11.88 -5.12 7.74
CA VAL A 101 11.64 -4.01 8.66
C VAL A 101 10.40 -4.26 9.50
N VAL A 102 10.32 -3.60 10.66
CA VAL A 102 9.15 -3.62 11.53
C VAL A 102 8.59 -2.21 11.64
N ILE A 103 7.29 -2.05 11.35
CA ILE A 103 6.52 -0.84 11.61
C ILE A 103 6.08 -0.88 13.08
N ARG A 104 6.85 -0.23 13.95
CA ARG A 104 6.76 -0.36 15.42
C ARG A 104 5.45 0.10 16.06
N PRO A 105 4.77 1.20 15.65
CA PRO A 105 3.48 1.56 16.27
C PRO A 105 2.38 0.52 16.06
N PHE A 106 2.59 -0.45 15.16
CA PHE A 106 1.66 -1.53 14.85
C PHE A 106 2.27 -2.92 15.03
N ASP A 107 3.55 -3.01 15.42
CA ASP A 107 4.35 -4.24 15.47
C ASP A 107 4.21 -5.11 14.22
N LEU A 108 4.26 -4.47 13.04
CA LEU A 108 4.05 -5.12 11.75
C LEU A 108 5.37 -5.32 11.01
N ARG A 109 5.79 -6.57 10.89
CA ARG A 109 6.91 -6.94 10.03
C ARG A 109 6.54 -6.84 8.56
N LEU A 110 7.40 -6.20 7.77
CA LEU A 110 7.37 -6.17 6.32
C LEU A 110 8.59 -6.91 5.77
N ASP A 111 8.33 -7.96 5.01
CA ASP A 111 9.34 -8.83 4.39
C ASP A 111 8.87 -9.41 3.05
N TRP A 112 7.73 -8.93 2.53
CA TRP A 112 7.08 -9.54 1.38
C TRP A 112 7.90 -9.51 0.08
N TRP A 113 8.90 -8.62 0.02
CA TRP A 113 9.83 -8.53 -1.10
C TRP A 113 10.83 -9.68 -1.16
N LEU A 114 10.90 -10.51 -0.12
CA LEU A 114 11.59 -11.80 -0.12
C LEU A 114 10.68 -12.84 -0.78
N ASP A 115 11.27 -13.77 -1.53
CA ASP A 115 10.53 -14.86 -2.19
C ASP A 115 11.05 -16.23 -1.75
N SER A 116 11.37 -16.33 -0.47
CA SER A 116 11.88 -17.56 0.16
C SER A 116 10.93 -18.74 -0.01
N TYR A 117 9.62 -18.48 -0.07
CA TYR A 117 8.60 -19.52 -0.26
C TYR A 117 8.55 -20.12 -1.67
N ARG A 118 9.01 -19.41 -2.71
CA ARG A 118 9.05 -19.93 -4.10
C ARG A 118 10.46 -20.32 -4.54
N GLY A 119 11.42 -20.34 -3.61
CA GLY A 119 12.81 -20.67 -3.90
C GLY A 119 13.55 -19.59 -4.69
N ALA A 120 13.00 -18.38 -4.80
CA ALA A 120 13.65 -17.25 -5.45
C ALA A 120 14.19 -16.25 -4.42
N ASP A 121 15.29 -15.58 -4.75
CA ASP A 121 15.93 -14.65 -3.81
C ASP A 121 15.12 -13.37 -3.55
N LYS A 122 14.14 -13.04 -4.40
CA LYS A 122 13.30 -11.84 -4.28
C LYS A 122 11.99 -11.95 -5.08
N SER A 123 10.98 -11.26 -4.58
CA SER A 123 9.67 -11.14 -5.23
C SER A 123 9.78 -10.32 -6.52
N GLU A 124 9.01 -10.70 -7.55
CA GLU A 124 8.84 -9.91 -8.77
C GLU A 124 8.13 -8.56 -8.52
N LEU A 125 7.53 -8.36 -7.34
CA LEU A 125 6.96 -7.09 -6.90
C LEU A 125 8.01 -6.15 -6.28
N LYS A 126 9.24 -6.64 -6.01
CA LYS A 126 10.35 -5.80 -5.52
C LYS A 126 10.93 -4.99 -6.66
N VAL A 127 10.71 -3.67 -6.62
CA VAL A 127 11.03 -2.73 -7.70
C VAL A 127 12.14 -1.73 -7.38
N TRP A 128 12.72 -1.76 -6.18
CA TRP A 128 13.89 -0.97 -5.79
C TRP A 128 15.16 -1.82 -5.75
N ALA A 129 16.33 -1.17 -5.77
CA ALA A 129 17.64 -1.80 -5.61
C ALA A 129 18.70 -0.77 -5.19
N GLY A 130 19.97 -1.18 -5.19
CA GLY A 130 21.11 -0.30 -4.96
C GLY A 130 21.13 0.32 -3.57
N GLN A 131 21.21 1.65 -3.51
CA GLN A 131 21.26 2.40 -2.23
C GLN A 131 19.88 2.59 -1.58
N GLN A 132 18.79 2.19 -2.25
CA GLN A 132 17.45 2.25 -1.68
C GLN A 132 17.23 1.06 -0.74
N THR A 133 16.89 1.36 0.50
CA THR A 133 16.52 0.35 1.50
C THR A 133 15.07 0.57 1.95
N PRO A 134 14.34 -0.48 2.36
CA PRO A 134 12.99 -0.32 2.86
C PRO A 134 12.90 0.70 3.99
N LYS A 135 13.85 0.66 4.94
CA LYS A 135 13.95 1.63 6.04
C LYS A 135 14.12 3.06 5.52
N ARG A 136 15.09 3.31 4.63
CA ARG A 136 15.37 4.64 4.09
C ARG A 136 14.18 5.19 3.29
N ASN A 137 13.52 4.34 2.50
CA ASN A 137 12.33 4.73 1.74
C ASN A 137 11.18 5.11 2.68
N ILE A 138 10.87 4.29 3.69
CA ILE A 138 9.84 4.60 4.68
C ILE A 138 10.16 5.89 5.43
N ASP A 139 11.39 6.05 5.93
CA ASP A 139 11.80 7.26 6.65
C ASP A 139 11.69 8.53 5.78
N GLY A 140 12.11 8.45 4.52
CA GLY A 140 12.03 9.56 3.57
C GLY A 140 10.59 9.94 3.23
N LEU A 141 9.74 8.96 2.94
CA LEU A 141 8.33 9.16 2.65
C LEU A 141 7.58 9.67 3.89
N ARG A 142 7.93 9.19 5.09
CA ARG A 142 7.36 9.65 6.36
C ARG A 142 7.64 11.14 6.57
N LYS A 143 8.88 11.57 6.38
CA LYS A 143 9.26 12.99 6.46
C LYS A 143 8.48 13.84 5.45
N ALA A 144 8.35 13.37 4.22
CA ALA A 144 7.56 14.05 3.20
C ALA A 144 6.07 14.15 3.57
N TRP A 145 5.52 13.13 4.23
CA TRP A 145 4.13 13.15 4.69
C TRP A 145 3.93 14.14 5.85
N LEU A 146 4.86 14.18 6.82
CA LEU A 146 4.84 15.16 7.90
C LEU A 146 4.85 16.60 7.36
N GLU A 147 5.65 16.88 6.33
CA GLU A 147 5.68 18.20 5.68
C GLU A 147 4.34 18.56 5.02
N ILE A 148 3.66 17.60 4.37
CA ILE A 148 2.32 17.80 3.83
C ILE A 148 1.33 18.13 4.95
N ILE A 149 1.36 17.37 6.04
CA ILE A 149 0.45 17.55 7.20
C ILE A 149 0.71 18.92 7.85
N ALA A 150 1.97 19.31 8.05
CA ALA A 150 2.32 20.60 8.63
C ALA A 150 1.78 21.79 7.81
N ARG A 151 1.75 21.66 6.47
CA ARG A 151 1.22 22.71 5.58
C ARG A 151 -0.29 22.67 5.41
N SER A 152 -0.92 21.54 5.68
CA SER A 152 -2.36 21.35 5.50
C SER A 152 -2.85 20.25 6.45
N PRO A 153 -3.04 20.57 7.74
CA PRO A 153 -3.44 19.58 8.75
C PRO A 153 -4.73 18.83 8.37
N ASP A 154 -5.67 19.53 7.73
CA ASP A 154 -6.96 18.97 7.27
C ASP A 154 -6.79 17.85 6.24
N ARG A 155 -5.62 17.70 5.60
CA ARG A 155 -5.34 16.60 4.66
C ARG A 155 -5.11 15.26 5.34
N ILE A 156 -4.89 15.23 6.66
CA ILE A 156 -4.65 13.99 7.40
C ILE A 156 -5.89 13.09 7.47
N ALA A 157 -7.08 13.70 7.44
CA ALA A 157 -8.40 13.07 7.57
C ALA A 157 -9.26 13.25 6.31
N SER A 158 -8.61 13.47 5.16
CA SER A 158 -9.30 13.78 3.91
C SER A 158 -9.61 12.53 3.10
N ALA A 159 -10.78 12.50 2.45
CA ALA A 159 -11.10 11.51 1.43
C ALA A 159 -10.06 11.48 0.29
N ASP A 160 -9.34 12.58 0.06
CA ASP A 160 -8.34 12.73 -0.99
C ASP A 160 -6.92 12.41 -0.52
N LEU A 161 -6.76 11.54 0.49
CA LEU A 161 -5.47 11.15 1.09
C LEU A 161 -4.38 10.84 0.05
N PHE A 162 -4.74 10.13 -1.02
CA PHE A 162 -3.81 9.70 -2.08
C PHE A 162 -3.48 10.80 -3.11
N SER A 163 -4.16 11.94 -3.07
CA SER A 163 -3.90 13.07 -3.98
C SER A 163 -2.73 13.94 -3.54
N ALA A 164 -2.37 13.91 -2.25
CA ALA A 164 -1.29 14.71 -1.72
C ALA A 164 0.05 14.17 -2.22
N ARG A 165 0.88 15.08 -2.76
CA ARG A 165 2.18 14.76 -3.34
C ARG A 165 3.28 15.65 -2.77
N TRP A 166 4.48 15.11 -2.74
CA TRP A 166 5.68 15.81 -2.30
C TRP A 166 6.89 15.43 -3.16
N PRO A 167 7.85 16.34 -3.40
CA PRO A 167 9.11 15.98 -4.05
C PRO A 167 9.95 15.06 -3.16
N THR A 168 10.21 13.84 -3.62
CA THR A 168 10.99 12.82 -2.87
C THR A 168 12.10 12.24 -3.73
N THR A 169 13.26 11.99 -3.12
CA THR A 169 14.43 11.34 -3.77
C THR A 169 14.57 9.84 -3.47
N GLY A 170 13.61 9.28 -2.74
CA GLY A 170 13.54 7.85 -2.43
C GLY A 170 12.10 7.42 -2.20
N ARG A 171 11.70 6.34 -2.88
CA ARG A 171 10.35 5.79 -2.87
C ARG A 171 10.40 4.31 -3.23
N PHE A 172 9.28 3.60 -3.08
CA PHE A 172 9.21 2.22 -3.55
C PHE A 172 8.86 2.13 -5.03
N GLY A 173 8.05 3.04 -5.57
CA GLY A 173 7.62 3.01 -6.97
C GLY A 173 6.28 2.31 -7.16
N PHE A 174 5.43 2.30 -6.13
CA PHE A 174 4.09 1.71 -6.21
C PHE A 174 3.05 2.67 -6.79
N ASP A 175 3.31 3.96 -6.77
CA ASP A 175 2.45 4.96 -7.41
C ASP A 175 2.85 5.13 -8.90
N PRO A 176 2.10 4.54 -9.86
CA PRO A 176 2.36 4.73 -11.29
C PRO A 176 2.27 6.19 -11.69
N SER A 177 1.47 7.01 -11.00
CA SER A 177 1.23 8.40 -11.38
C SER A 177 2.48 9.28 -11.22
N ALA A 178 3.44 8.82 -10.43
CA ALA A 178 4.74 9.45 -10.24
C ALA A 178 5.83 8.80 -11.13
N SER A 179 5.49 7.77 -11.92
CA SER A 179 6.40 7.11 -12.86
C SER A 179 6.38 7.74 -14.25
N TRP A 180 5.23 8.29 -14.69
CA TRP A 180 5.10 9.00 -15.97
C TRP A 180 6.05 10.20 -16.07
N GLU A 181 6.20 10.98 -15.00
CA GLU A 181 7.15 12.12 -14.96
C GLU A 181 8.62 11.69 -15.11
N ALA A 182 8.94 10.42 -14.81
CA ALA A 182 10.29 9.89 -14.82
C ALA A 182 10.62 9.04 -16.07
N GLN A 183 9.62 8.54 -16.80
CA GLN A 183 9.84 7.85 -18.08
C GLN A 183 10.29 8.82 -19.18
N ASP A 184 9.86 10.08 -19.12
CA ASP A 184 10.25 11.13 -20.07
C ASP A 184 11.72 11.54 -19.99
N VAL A 185 12.42 11.23 -18.87
CA VAL A 185 13.81 11.68 -18.66
C VAL A 185 14.88 10.64 -19.03
N GLY A 186 14.52 9.39 -19.32
CA GLY A 186 15.47 8.36 -19.78
C GLY A 186 16.54 7.89 -18.78
N PHE A 187 16.54 8.41 -17.54
CA PHE A 187 17.43 8.00 -16.44
C PHE A 187 16.65 7.80 -15.12
N SER A 188 17.26 7.20 -14.10
CA SER A 188 16.65 7.07 -12.76
C SER A 188 16.80 8.37 -11.97
N PRO A 189 15.71 9.10 -11.64
CA PRO A 189 15.81 10.31 -10.83
C PRO A 189 16.43 10.06 -9.46
N ASP A 190 16.15 8.91 -8.85
CA ASP A 190 16.66 8.55 -7.53
C ASP A 190 18.19 8.33 -7.54
N GLU A 191 18.75 7.76 -8.60
CA GLU A 191 20.20 7.60 -8.76
C GLU A 191 20.90 8.94 -9.01
N GLN A 192 20.19 9.90 -9.60
CA GLN A 192 20.69 11.25 -9.87
C GLN A 192 20.32 12.27 -8.78
N GLY A 193 19.66 11.83 -7.69
CA GLY A 193 19.20 12.70 -6.61
C GLY A 193 18.13 13.72 -7.03
N VAL A 194 17.47 13.51 -8.17
CA VAL A 194 16.41 14.39 -8.69
C VAL A 194 15.08 14.05 -8.01
N PRO A 195 14.43 15.00 -7.32
CA PRO A 195 13.16 14.77 -6.66
C PRO A 195 12.04 14.45 -7.65
N VAL A 196 11.17 13.48 -7.32
CA VAL A 196 9.96 13.15 -8.07
C VAL A 196 8.72 13.41 -7.22
N LEU A 197 7.69 14.02 -7.80
CA LEU A 197 6.43 14.25 -7.10
C LEU A 197 5.72 12.92 -6.85
N THR A 198 5.75 12.48 -5.59
CA THR A 198 5.26 11.16 -5.18
C THR A 198 4.21 11.33 -4.08
N SER A 199 3.19 10.47 -4.05
CA SER A 199 2.24 10.41 -2.93
C SER A 199 2.81 9.56 -1.79
N PRO A 200 3.24 10.14 -0.65
CA PRO A 200 3.84 9.35 0.43
C PRO A 200 2.86 8.38 1.07
N ALA A 201 1.59 8.79 1.19
CA ALA A 201 0.51 7.95 1.68
C ALA A 201 0.33 6.71 0.80
N THR A 202 0.29 6.89 -0.53
CA THR A 202 0.15 5.78 -1.48
C THR A 202 1.32 4.81 -1.35
N GLU A 203 2.57 5.30 -1.35
CA GLU A 203 3.76 4.46 -1.30
C GLU A 203 3.89 3.67 0.02
N ILE A 204 3.77 4.34 1.18
CA ILE A 204 3.94 3.69 2.49
C ILE A 204 2.81 2.69 2.74
N LEU A 205 1.55 3.11 2.55
CA LEU A 205 0.41 2.23 2.81
C LEU A 205 0.36 1.07 1.81
N ALA A 206 0.78 1.25 0.55
CA ALA A 206 0.90 0.14 -0.39
C ALA A 206 1.96 -0.88 0.06
N ALA A 207 3.12 -0.41 0.53
CA ALA A 207 4.16 -1.28 1.08
C ALA A 207 3.64 -2.13 2.24
N ILE A 208 2.83 -1.52 3.11
CA ILE A 208 2.15 -2.20 4.23
C ILE A 208 1.10 -3.19 3.71
N GLY A 209 0.25 -2.77 2.77
CA GLY A 209 -0.82 -3.60 2.23
C GLY A 209 -0.32 -4.85 1.50
N LEU A 210 0.79 -4.75 0.77
CA LEU A 210 1.41 -5.87 0.07
C LEU A 210 1.92 -6.98 1.02
N GLN A 211 2.13 -6.68 2.30
CA GLN A 211 2.46 -7.72 3.29
C GLN A 211 1.33 -8.73 3.44
N ARG A 212 0.08 -8.26 3.41
CA ARG A 212 -1.12 -9.08 3.63
C ARG A 212 -1.82 -9.44 2.32
N CYS A 213 -2.04 -8.46 1.48
CA CYS A 213 -2.79 -8.56 0.23
C CYS A 213 -1.84 -8.53 -0.96
N ARG A 214 -1.35 -9.70 -1.36
CA ARG A 214 -0.53 -9.85 -2.58
C ARG A 214 -1.43 -10.02 -3.81
N PRO A 215 -1.10 -9.38 -4.94
CA PRO A 215 -1.77 -9.69 -6.19
C PRO A 215 -1.46 -11.10 -6.68
N THR A 216 -2.30 -11.60 -7.58
CA THR A 216 -2.10 -12.89 -8.24
C THR A 216 -1.27 -12.68 -9.50
N ALA A 217 -0.25 -13.53 -9.74
CA ALA A 217 0.52 -13.46 -10.98
C ALA A 217 -0.36 -13.89 -12.17
N VAL A 218 -0.27 -13.16 -13.29
CA VAL A 218 -0.94 -13.52 -14.54
C VAL A 218 -0.05 -14.50 -15.29
N GLU A 219 -0.46 -15.78 -15.36
CA GLU A 219 0.38 -16.88 -15.89
C GLU A 219 0.88 -16.63 -17.32
N SER A 220 0.08 -15.98 -18.16
CA SER A 220 0.41 -15.73 -19.57
C SER A 220 1.40 -14.57 -19.79
N ARG A 221 1.72 -13.79 -18.75
CA ARG A 221 2.52 -12.56 -18.86
C ARG A 221 3.49 -12.42 -17.69
N ARG A 222 4.79 -12.41 -17.99
CA ARG A 222 5.83 -12.19 -16.98
C ARG A 222 5.67 -10.82 -16.31
N ARG A 223 5.83 -10.74 -14.98
CA ARG A 223 5.70 -9.50 -14.20
C ARG A 223 4.37 -8.78 -14.39
N TRP A 224 3.32 -9.54 -14.67
CA TRP A 224 1.96 -9.05 -14.67
C TRP A 224 1.19 -9.64 -13.52
N PHE A 225 0.35 -8.80 -12.94
CA PHE A 225 -0.32 -9.08 -11.68
C PHE A 225 -1.78 -8.63 -11.78
N SER A 226 -2.68 -9.41 -11.19
CA SER A 226 -4.09 -9.09 -11.09
C SER A 226 -4.52 -8.90 -9.64
N TYR A 227 -5.50 -8.02 -9.43
CA TYR A 227 -6.19 -7.82 -8.17
C TYR A 227 -7.67 -7.56 -8.40
N ARG A 228 -8.49 -7.95 -7.43
CA ARG A 228 -9.92 -7.69 -7.41
C ARG A 228 -10.31 -6.72 -6.30
N ALA A 229 -11.10 -5.72 -6.66
CA ALA A 229 -11.71 -4.80 -5.70
C ALA A 229 -12.99 -5.44 -5.14
N TRP A 230 -12.93 -5.88 -3.89
CA TRP A 230 -14.02 -6.62 -3.27
C TRP A 230 -15.16 -5.69 -2.82
N ALA A 231 -16.40 -6.21 -2.84
CA ALA A 231 -17.62 -5.40 -2.68
C ALA A 231 -18.30 -5.54 -1.31
N ASP A 232 -18.03 -6.62 -0.59
CA ASP A 232 -18.62 -6.92 0.72
C ASP A 232 -17.69 -6.43 1.84
N PRO A 233 -18.20 -6.00 3.01
CA PRO A 233 -17.35 -5.67 4.17
C PRO A 233 -16.55 -6.90 4.60
N LEU A 234 -15.23 -6.78 4.63
CA LEU A 234 -14.31 -7.87 4.97
C LEU A 234 -13.27 -7.43 5.99
N ASP A 235 -13.02 -8.29 6.98
CA ASP A 235 -11.84 -8.21 7.85
C ASP A 235 -10.55 -8.48 7.05
N ILE A 236 -9.44 -7.91 7.50
CA ILE A 236 -8.14 -8.02 6.83
C ILE A 236 -7.63 -9.47 6.69
N SER A 237 -8.04 -10.39 7.58
CA SER A 237 -7.65 -11.80 7.53
C SER A 237 -8.23 -12.55 6.33
N VAL A 238 -9.39 -12.10 5.82
CA VAL A 238 -10.07 -12.72 4.67
C VAL A 238 -9.90 -11.92 3.38
N ALA A 239 -9.51 -10.65 3.47
CA ALA A 239 -9.26 -9.78 2.30
C ALA A 239 -8.29 -10.38 1.26
N PRO A 240 -7.20 -11.11 1.61
CA PRO A 240 -6.30 -11.70 0.62
C PRO A 240 -6.98 -12.67 -0.34
N ALA A 241 -7.93 -13.48 0.16
CA ALA A 241 -8.71 -14.38 -0.68
C ALA A 241 -9.56 -13.58 -1.68
N ALA A 242 -10.11 -12.44 -1.25
CA ALA A 242 -10.89 -11.57 -2.11
C ALA A 242 -10.04 -10.91 -3.19
N VAL A 243 -8.83 -10.42 -2.84
CA VAL A 243 -7.84 -9.91 -3.79
C VAL A 243 -7.48 -10.96 -4.84
N ALA A 244 -7.36 -12.23 -4.43
CA ALA A 244 -7.00 -13.36 -5.28
C ALA A 244 -8.15 -13.89 -6.15
N GLY A 245 -9.40 -13.47 -5.95
CA GLY A 245 -10.49 -13.91 -6.80
C GLY A 245 -11.81 -14.24 -6.11
N ILE A 246 -11.83 -14.38 -4.79
CA ILE A 246 -12.95 -14.99 -4.06
C ILE A 246 -14.01 -13.95 -3.64
N GLY A 247 -15.29 -14.30 -3.76
CA GLY A 247 -16.40 -13.45 -3.31
C GLY A 247 -16.81 -12.37 -4.31
N ARG A 248 -17.68 -11.45 -3.88
CA ARG A 248 -18.21 -10.40 -4.75
C ARG A 248 -17.17 -9.30 -4.96
N CYS A 249 -17.05 -8.86 -6.19
CA CYS A 249 -16.16 -7.76 -6.57
C CYS A 249 -16.90 -6.69 -7.37
N ILE A 250 -16.36 -5.47 -7.37
CA ILE A 250 -16.81 -4.36 -8.20
C ILE A 250 -15.95 -4.17 -9.45
N GLY A 251 -14.81 -4.87 -9.54
CA GLY A 251 -13.91 -4.80 -10.68
C GLY A 251 -12.67 -5.69 -10.50
N THR A 252 -12.16 -6.18 -11.62
CA THR A 252 -10.87 -6.89 -11.71
C THR A 252 -9.91 -6.05 -12.54
N TYR A 253 -8.67 -5.93 -12.08
CA TYR A 253 -7.65 -5.11 -12.72
C TYR A 253 -6.36 -5.90 -12.87
N GLU A 254 -5.65 -5.64 -13.96
CA GLU A 254 -4.32 -6.17 -14.23
C GLU A 254 -3.33 -5.03 -14.40
N PHE A 255 -2.13 -5.19 -13.85
CA PHE A 255 -1.07 -4.21 -13.98
C PHE A 255 0.29 -4.88 -14.21
N PRO A 256 1.18 -4.24 -15.00
CA PRO A 256 2.57 -4.66 -15.12
C PRO A 256 3.42 -4.11 -13.98
N VAL A 257 4.48 -4.82 -13.64
CA VAL A 257 5.68 -4.23 -13.05
C VAL A 257 6.60 -3.80 -14.19
N GLU A 258 6.70 -2.49 -14.40
CA GLU A 258 7.46 -1.85 -15.48
C GLU A 258 8.91 -1.70 -15.03
N MET A 259 9.78 -2.48 -15.64
CA MET A 259 11.19 -2.53 -15.25
C MET A 259 12.00 -1.63 -16.18
N ARG A 260 12.71 -0.66 -15.58
CA ARG A 260 13.62 0.24 -16.28
C ARG A 260 14.93 -0.45 -16.63
N ASN A 261 15.38 -1.33 -15.74
CA ASN A 261 16.53 -2.21 -15.96
C ASN A 261 16.30 -3.54 -15.21
N SER A 262 17.33 -4.38 -15.06
CA SER A 262 17.20 -5.68 -14.38
C SER A 262 16.89 -5.57 -12.87
N GLN A 263 17.07 -4.38 -12.28
CA GLN A 263 17.03 -4.17 -10.83
C GLN A 263 15.96 -3.17 -10.37
N TYR A 264 15.63 -2.17 -11.19
CA TYR A 264 14.68 -1.11 -10.86
C TYR A 264 13.44 -1.14 -11.74
N GLY A 265 12.30 -0.85 -11.13
CA GLY A 265 11.04 -0.70 -11.83
C GLY A 265 10.06 0.15 -11.06
N SER A 266 8.81 0.08 -11.48
CA SER A 266 7.67 0.64 -10.78
C SER A 266 6.41 -0.11 -11.17
N PHE A 267 5.33 0.11 -10.43
CA PHE A 267 4.02 -0.38 -10.85
C PHE A 267 3.55 0.47 -12.03
N GLY A 268 3.05 -0.20 -13.07
CA GLY A 268 2.36 0.44 -14.18
C GLY A 268 0.90 0.74 -13.84
N ARG A 269 0.25 1.54 -14.69
CA ARG A 269 -1.20 1.79 -14.60
C ARG A 269 -1.95 0.49 -14.84
N ALA A 270 -2.91 0.17 -13.96
CA ALA A 270 -3.74 -1.00 -14.13
C ALA A 270 -4.82 -0.77 -15.20
N LYS A 271 -5.17 -1.84 -15.91
CA LYS A 271 -6.27 -1.89 -16.87
C LYS A 271 -7.36 -2.82 -16.32
N PRO A 272 -8.66 -2.52 -16.54
CA PRO A 272 -9.69 -3.50 -16.27
C PRO A 272 -9.38 -4.81 -17.00
N SER A 273 -9.44 -5.94 -16.29
CA SER A 273 -9.28 -7.24 -16.93
C SER A 273 -10.51 -7.53 -17.80
N GLU A 274 -10.29 -8.04 -19.01
CA GLU A 274 -11.36 -8.40 -19.94
C GLU A 274 -12.05 -9.72 -19.55
N GLU A 275 -11.55 -10.44 -18.54
CA GLU A 275 -12.12 -11.70 -18.09
C GLU A 275 -13.50 -11.48 -17.44
N ARG A 276 -14.55 -11.59 -18.26
CA ARG A 276 -15.84 -12.13 -17.82
C ARG A 276 -15.61 -13.60 -17.44
N ARG A 277 -15.48 -13.88 -16.16
CA ARG A 277 -15.72 -15.22 -15.61
C ARG A 277 -16.93 -15.15 -14.69
#